data_AF-A0AA37JGV0-F1
#
_entry.id   AF-A0AA37JGV0-F1
#
_cell.length_a   1.000
_cell.length_b   1.000
_cell.length_c   1.000
_cell.angle_alpha   90.00
_cell.angle_beta   90.00
_cell.angle_gamma   90.00
#
_symmetry.space_group_name_H-M   'P 1'
#
loop_
_entity.id
_entity.type
_entity.pdbx_description
1 polymer ?
#
loop_
_entity_poly.entity_id
_entity_poly.type
_entity_poly.pdbx_seq_one_letter_code
_entity_poly.pdbx_strand_id
1 'polypeptide(L)'
;MLIAFKGFDKDLTCTNHGNTYQYRLGVWNEEDKANCGINGMHCAENPLDCLSYYPDWDRAVYYMVVADGDIDEDAYDSKISCTRLRLIKKLDKGEFVAHSLKYLLDHPFRKNNHLVCLNQGVAKNGIVIVRGENPVAKGAIGDVLGFAKEVRSQSEITEIGIHAVDGKEILPDTWYSINGKIRKAG
;
A
#
# COMPACT_ATOMS: atom_id res chain seq x y z
N MET A 1 18.04 2.54 -9.73
CA MET A 1 17.51 1.81 -8.56
C MET A 1 16.53 2.66 -7.77
N LEU A 2 15.27 2.24 -7.71
CA LEU A 2 14.14 2.87 -7.01
C LEU A 2 13.48 1.82 -6.10
N ILE A 3 13.07 2.21 -4.88
CA ILE A 3 12.24 1.35 -4.03
C ILE A 3 10.79 1.45 -4.49
N ALA A 4 10.17 0.31 -4.71
CA ALA A 4 8.77 0.20 -5.10
C ALA A 4 8.12 -1.01 -4.43
N PHE A 5 6.86 -1.25 -4.76
CA PHE A 5 6.03 -2.30 -4.19
C PHE A 5 5.36 -3.12 -5.28
N LYS A 6 5.23 -4.42 -5.04
CA LYS A 6 4.57 -5.32 -5.99
C LYS A 6 3.76 -6.38 -5.26
N GLY A 7 2.51 -6.56 -5.72
CA GLY A 7 1.68 -7.71 -5.39
C GLY A 7 1.91 -8.87 -6.36
N PHE A 8 1.74 -10.09 -5.86
CA PHE A 8 1.84 -11.34 -6.61
C PHE A 8 0.80 -12.33 -6.13
N ASP A 9 0.53 -13.36 -6.92
CA ASP A 9 -0.06 -14.59 -6.40
C ASP A 9 0.89 -15.25 -5.39
N LYS A 10 0.36 -16.14 -4.53
CA LYS A 10 1.14 -16.74 -3.41
C LYS A 10 2.43 -17.45 -3.83
N ASP A 11 2.48 -17.96 -5.05
CA ASP A 11 3.62 -18.64 -5.64
C ASP A 11 4.61 -17.69 -6.34
N LEU A 12 4.44 -16.36 -6.20
CA LEU A 12 5.22 -15.30 -6.86
C LEU A 12 5.01 -15.22 -8.38
N THR A 13 3.89 -15.72 -8.87
CA THR A 13 3.48 -15.48 -10.26
C THR A 13 2.76 -14.13 -10.41
N CYS A 14 2.88 -13.55 -11.60
CA CYS A 14 2.16 -12.36 -12.02
C CYS A 14 1.61 -12.61 -13.43
N THR A 15 0.30 -12.48 -13.60
CA THR A 15 -0.36 -12.65 -14.90
C THR A 15 -0.79 -11.30 -15.44
N ASN A 16 -0.38 -10.96 -16.66
CA ASN A 16 -0.83 -9.76 -17.36
C ASN A 16 -1.23 -10.13 -18.80
N HIS A 17 -2.47 -9.81 -19.19
CA HIS A 17 -3.01 -10.07 -20.54
C HIS A 17 -2.76 -11.48 -21.10
N GLY A 18 -2.82 -12.51 -20.25
CA GLY A 18 -2.61 -13.92 -20.63
C GLY A 18 -1.15 -14.39 -20.59
N ASN A 19 -0.19 -13.50 -20.35
CA ASN A 19 1.21 -13.86 -20.11
C ASN A 19 1.46 -13.99 -18.61
N THR A 20 2.03 -15.11 -18.19
CA THR A 20 2.39 -15.37 -16.79
C THR A 20 3.91 -15.32 -16.65
N TYR A 21 4.39 -14.51 -15.71
CA TYR A 21 5.80 -14.47 -15.32
C TYR A 21 5.98 -15.01 -13.90
N GLN A 22 6.96 -15.89 -13.71
CA GLN A 22 7.34 -16.45 -12.41
C GLN A 22 8.53 -15.69 -11.84
N TYR A 23 8.31 -14.91 -10.78
CA TYR A 23 9.39 -14.18 -10.11
C TYR A 23 10.18 -15.12 -9.19
N ARG A 24 11.48 -14.84 -9.06
CA ARG A 24 12.40 -15.56 -8.18
C ARG A 24 12.98 -14.62 -7.13
N LEU A 25 13.06 -15.12 -5.89
CA LEU A 25 13.69 -14.43 -4.77
C LEU A 25 15.21 -14.42 -4.92
N GLY A 26 15.85 -13.39 -4.37
CA GLY A 26 17.31 -13.30 -4.27
C GLY A 26 18.06 -12.98 -5.57
N VAL A 27 17.38 -12.98 -6.72
CA VAL A 27 17.96 -12.71 -8.05
C VAL A 27 17.35 -11.46 -8.68
N TRP A 28 18.02 -10.92 -9.70
CA TRP A 28 17.39 -10.00 -10.63
C TRP A 28 16.46 -10.77 -11.55
N ASN A 29 15.20 -10.34 -11.60
CA ASN A 29 14.25 -10.75 -12.62
C ASN A 29 14.35 -9.69 -13.72
N GLU A 30 14.46 -10.11 -14.97
CA GLU A 30 14.76 -9.21 -16.08
C GLU A 30 13.78 -9.41 -17.26
N GLU A 31 13.52 -8.32 -17.97
CA GLU A 31 12.70 -8.20 -19.19
C GLU A 31 13.42 -7.29 -20.19
N ASP A 32 13.17 -7.48 -21.50
CA ASP A 32 13.91 -6.77 -22.54
C ASP A 32 13.56 -5.28 -22.64
N LYS A 33 12.32 -4.90 -22.29
CA LYS A 33 11.80 -3.53 -22.43
C LYS A 33 10.86 -3.18 -21.28
N ALA A 34 10.84 -1.89 -20.94
CA ALA A 34 9.87 -1.29 -20.04
C ALA A 34 9.09 -0.21 -20.79
N ASN A 35 7.78 -0.39 -20.92
CA ASN A 35 6.85 0.59 -21.46
C ASN A 35 5.59 0.51 -20.61
N CYS A 36 5.35 1.52 -19.77
CA CYS A 36 4.33 1.47 -18.75
C CYS A 36 2.95 1.25 -19.39
N GLY A 37 2.18 0.34 -18.79
CA GLY A 37 0.88 -0.08 -19.35
C GLY A 37 0.94 -1.07 -20.52
N ILE A 38 2.11 -1.34 -21.11
CA ILE A 38 2.26 -2.27 -22.25
C ILE A 38 3.11 -3.50 -21.88
N ASN A 39 4.34 -3.28 -21.41
CA ASN A 39 5.30 -4.36 -21.10
C ASN A 39 6.25 -3.97 -19.95
N GLY A 40 7.19 -4.84 -19.63
CA GLY A 40 8.12 -4.68 -18.51
C GLY A 40 7.57 -5.16 -17.17
N MET A 41 8.41 -5.12 -16.15
CA MET A 41 8.07 -5.55 -14.80
C MET A 41 7.35 -4.43 -14.05
N HIS A 42 6.03 -4.58 -13.90
CA HIS A 42 5.19 -3.56 -13.25
C HIS A 42 5.26 -3.64 -11.73
N CYS A 43 5.52 -2.50 -11.09
CA CYS A 43 5.42 -2.28 -9.65
C CYS A 43 4.84 -0.87 -9.40
N ALA A 44 4.71 -0.46 -8.14
CA ALA A 44 4.11 0.82 -7.77
C ALA A 44 4.92 1.53 -6.69
N GLU A 45 5.06 2.85 -6.78
CA GLU A 45 5.68 3.65 -5.72
C GLU A 45 4.77 3.70 -4.48
N ASN A 46 3.45 3.82 -4.66
CA ASN A 46 2.46 3.73 -3.60
C ASN A 46 2.03 2.27 -3.40
N PRO A 47 2.26 1.64 -2.24
CA PRO A 47 1.83 0.26 -2.01
C PRO A 47 0.34 0.04 -2.25
N LEU A 48 -0.52 1.02 -1.98
CA LEU A 48 -1.97 0.90 -2.16
C LEU A 48 -2.37 0.57 -3.60
N ASP A 49 -1.59 0.98 -4.60
CA ASP A 49 -1.90 0.66 -6.00
C ASP A 49 -1.76 -0.84 -6.31
N CYS A 50 -0.99 -1.59 -5.49
CA CYS A 50 -0.96 -3.05 -5.58
C CYS A 50 -2.33 -3.69 -5.32
N LEU A 51 -3.17 -3.08 -4.48
CA LEU A 51 -4.47 -3.61 -4.12
C LEU A 51 -5.52 -3.48 -5.24
N SER A 52 -5.27 -2.63 -6.23
CA SER A 52 -6.11 -2.56 -7.44
C SER A 52 -6.03 -3.84 -8.29
N TYR A 53 -4.89 -4.54 -8.21
CA TYR A 53 -4.63 -5.77 -8.97
C TYR A 53 -4.71 -7.03 -8.10
N TYR A 54 -4.27 -6.90 -6.84
CA TYR A 54 -4.26 -7.97 -5.85
C TYR A 54 -5.01 -7.48 -4.59
N PRO A 55 -6.36 -7.45 -4.59
CA PRO A 55 -7.15 -6.90 -3.49
C PRO A 55 -7.31 -7.85 -2.28
N ASP A 56 -7.04 -9.14 -2.49
CA ASP A 56 -7.31 -10.20 -1.52
C ASP A 56 -6.00 -10.69 -0.86
N TRP A 57 -5.80 -10.27 0.39
CA TRP A 57 -4.64 -10.66 1.21
C TRP A 57 -4.53 -12.16 1.47
N ASP A 58 -5.64 -12.90 1.41
CA ASP A 58 -5.62 -14.35 1.60
C ASP A 58 -5.23 -15.09 0.32
N ARG A 59 -5.09 -14.39 -0.81
CA ARG A 59 -4.69 -14.97 -2.10
C ARG A 59 -3.41 -14.36 -2.69
N ALA A 60 -2.96 -13.23 -2.14
CA ALA A 60 -1.81 -12.51 -2.63
C ALA A 60 -0.69 -12.39 -1.59
N VAL A 61 0.51 -12.04 -2.07
CA VAL A 61 1.64 -11.61 -1.26
C VAL A 61 2.20 -10.30 -1.80
N TYR A 62 2.69 -9.44 -0.91
CA TYR A 62 3.23 -8.14 -1.27
C TYR A 62 4.69 -8.06 -0.87
N TYR A 63 5.50 -7.46 -1.74
CA TYR A 63 6.92 -7.26 -1.48
C TYR A 63 7.29 -5.79 -1.67
N MET A 64 8.21 -5.34 -0.83
CA MET A 64 9.10 -4.25 -1.19
C MET A 64 10.13 -4.79 -2.18
N VAL A 65 10.31 -4.06 -3.28
CA VAL A 65 11.18 -4.43 -4.39
C VAL A 65 12.12 -3.28 -4.73
N VAL A 66 13.20 -3.60 -5.43
CA VAL A 66 14.04 -2.60 -6.11
C VAL A 66 13.78 -2.72 -7.60
N ALA A 67 13.36 -1.61 -8.21
CA ALA A 67 13.27 -1.43 -9.65
C ALA A 67 14.57 -0.81 -10.19
N ASP A 68 15.08 -1.31 -11.30
CA ASP A 68 16.33 -0.87 -11.93
C ASP A 68 16.31 -1.12 -13.45
N GLY A 69 17.38 -0.73 -14.15
CA GLY A 69 17.43 -0.74 -15.60
C GLY A 69 16.67 0.44 -16.20
N ASP A 70 16.02 0.22 -17.34
CA ASP A 70 15.12 1.21 -17.93
C ASP A 70 13.85 1.27 -17.09
N ILE A 71 13.44 2.48 -16.71
CA ILE A 71 12.24 2.74 -15.91
C ILE A 71 11.36 3.67 -16.72
N ASP A 72 10.08 3.31 -16.83
CA ASP A 72 9.06 4.09 -17.53
C ASP A 72 7.80 4.21 -16.66
N GLU A 73 7.23 5.42 -16.63
CA GLU A 73 6.08 5.83 -15.81
C GLU A 73 4.98 6.37 -16.73
N ASP A 74 3.71 6.00 -16.51
CA ASP A 74 2.59 6.47 -17.36
C ASP A 74 1.96 7.81 -16.91
N ALA A 75 2.52 8.42 -15.85
CA ALA A 75 2.09 9.68 -15.24
C ALA A 75 0.62 9.73 -14.76
N TYR A 76 -0.11 8.60 -14.79
CA TYR A 76 -1.53 8.55 -14.42
C TYR A 76 -1.72 8.17 -12.96
N ASP A 77 -0.95 7.19 -12.47
CA ASP A 77 -0.87 6.81 -11.06
C ASP A 77 0.59 6.54 -10.64
N SER A 78 0.81 5.81 -9.55
CA SER A 78 2.17 5.52 -9.08
C SER A 78 2.80 4.29 -9.72
N LYS A 79 2.14 3.71 -10.73
CA LYS A 79 2.60 2.54 -11.46
C LYS A 79 3.85 2.89 -12.26
N ILE A 80 4.84 2.02 -12.11
CA ILE A 80 6.09 2.06 -12.84
C ILE A 80 6.29 0.73 -13.56
N SER A 81 6.97 0.76 -14.68
CA SER A 81 7.51 -0.44 -15.33
C SER A 81 9.02 -0.37 -15.38
N CYS A 82 9.69 -1.50 -15.20
CA CYS A 82 11.16 -1.57 -15.24
C CYS A 82 11.66 -2.81 -15.97
N THR A 83 12.90 -2.76 -16.49
CA THR A 83 13.53 -3.93 -17.11
C THR A 83 14.20 -4.86 -16.10
N ARG A 84 14.48 -4.39 -14.88
CA ARG A 84 15.09 -5.22 -13.82
C ARG A 84 14.37 -5.01 -12.49
N LEU A 85 13.93 -6.10 -11.88
CA LEU A 85 13.23 -6.07 -10.60
C LEU A 85 13.77 -7.14 -9.64
N ARG A 86 14.13 -6.71 -8.43
CA ARG A 86 14.57 -7.61 -7.35
C ARG A 86 13.64 -7.53 -6.15
N LEU A 87 13.15 -8.69 -5.70
CA LEU A 87 12.36 -8.80 -4.48
C LEU A 87 13.29 -8.66 -3.27
N ILE A 88 12.98 -7.74 -2.36
CA ILE A 88 13.83 -7.43 -1.20
C ILE A 88 13.25 -8.00 0.08
N LYS A 89 11.98 -7.70 0.35
CA LYS A 89 11.33 -8.10 1.60
C LYS A 89 9.85 -8.35 1.38
N LYS A 90 9.37 -9.52 1.84
CA LYS A 90 7.93 -9.80 1.94
C LYS A 90 7.36 -8.94 3.06
N LEU A 91 6.28 -8.22 2.78
CA LEU A 91 5.62 -7.35 3.75
C LEU A 91 4.49 -8.09 4.45
N ASP A 92 4.37 -7.87 5.76
CA ASP A 92 3.11 -8.10 6.46
C ASP A 92 2.14 -6.90 6.30
N LYS A 93 0.91 -7.02 6.82
CA LYS A 93 -0.10 -5.95 6.73
C LYS A 93 0.35 -4.67 7.43
N GLY A 94 1.02 -4.78 8.59
CA GLY A 94 1.50 -3.64 9.36
C GLY A 94 2.57 -2.86 8.60
N GLU A 95 3.54 -3.58 8.03
CA GLU A 95 4.61 -3.00 7.21
C GLU A 95 4.06 -2.39 5.92
N PHE A 96 3.10 -3.04 5.28
CA PHE A 96 2.43 -2.50 4.10
C PHE A 96 1.71 -1.18 4.42
N VAL A 97 0.92 -1.13 5.49
CA VAL A 97 0.25 0.10 5.95
C VAL A 97 1.28 1.18 6.30
N ALA A 98 2.40 0.82 6.95
CA ALA A 98 3.45 1.77 7.27
C ALA A 98 4.08 2.40 6.02
N HIS A 99 4.38 1.60 5.00
CA HIS A 99 4.88 2.12 3.73
C HIS A 99 3.85 2.98 2.99
N SER A 100 2.56 2.63 3.05
CA SER A 100 1.50 3.45 2.46
C SER A 100 1.36 4.80 3.17
N LEU A 101 1.47 4.84 4.51
CA LEU A 101 1.48 6.09 5.26
C LEU A 101 2.72 6.93 4.98
N LYS A 102 3.89 6.28 4.83
CA LYS A 102 5.13 6.96 4.44
C LYS A 102 4.99 7.61 3.07
N TYR A 103 4.40 6.92 2.09
CA TYR A 103 4.12 7.50 0.78
C TYR A 103 3.23 8.74 0.88
N LEU A 104 2.16 8.68 1.69
CA LEU A 104 1.31 9.87 1.92
C LEU A 104 2.10 11.02 2.56
N LEU A 105 2.95 10.73 3.55
CA LEU A 105 3.80 11.71 4.21
C LEU A 105 4.81 12.37 3.26
N ASP A 106 5.40 11.60 2.34
CA ASP A 106 6.37 12.09 1.36
C ASP A 106 5.72 12.87 0.21
N HIS A 107 4.45 12.57 -0.06
CA HIS A 107 3.69 13.15 -1.17
C HIS A 107 2.34 13.72 -0.72
N PRO A 108 2.30 14.64 0.27
CA PRO A 108 1.07 15.07 0.92
C PRO A 108 0.11 15.81 -0.02
N PHE A 109 0.64 16.39 -1.10
CA PHE A 109 -0.12 17.16 -2.10
C PHE A 109 -0.58 16.34 -3.32
N ARG A 110 -0.12 15.09 -3.47
CA ARG A 110 -0.60 14.23 -4.56
C ARG A 110 -2.05 13.81 -4.28
N LYS A 111 -2.80 13.50 -5.35
CA LYS A 111 -4.14 12.96 -5.23
C LYS A 111 -4.09 11.66 -4.43
N ASN A 112 -4.98 11.52 -3.44
CA ASN A 112 -5.06 10.31 -2.64
C ASN A 112 -5.48 9.11 -3.52
N ASN A 113 -4.89 7.94 -3.26
CA ASN A 113 -5.40 6.69 -3.77
C ASN A 113 -6.85 6.48 -3.29
N HIS A 114 -7.68 5.87 -4.13
CA HIS A 114 -9.12 5.69 -3.89
C HIS A 114 -9.47 4.86 -2.65
N LEU A 115 -8.52 4.10 -2.10
CA LEU A 115 -8.66 3.32 -0.87
C LEU A 115 -8.41 4.15 0.41
N VAL A 116 -7.88 5.38 0.28
CA VAL A 116 -7.71 6.29 1.41
C VAL A 116 -9.06 6.91 1.76
N CYS A 117 -9.52 6.64 2.98
CA CYS A 117 -10.76 7.20 3.52
C CYS A 117 -10.51 8.60 4.11
N LEU A 118 -11.49 9.51 4.00
CA LEU A 118 -11.38 10.85 4.57
C LEU A 118 -12.07 10.93 5.94
N ASN A 119 -11.33 11.33 6.97
CA ASN A 119 -11.72 11.47 8.38
C ASN A 119 -12.24 10.21 9.10
N GLN A 120 -12.91 9.29 8.40
CA GLN A 120 -13.47 8.09 8.97
C GLN A 120 -13.34 6.92 8.00
N GLY A 121 -12.91 5.76 8.50
CA GLY A 121 -12.82 4.55 7.67
C GLY A 121 -13.07 3.27 8.46
N VAL A 122 -13.59 2.25 7.75
CA VAL A 122 -13.74 0.90 8.28
C VAL A 122 -12.80 0.00 7.50
N ALA A 123 -12.01 -0.81 8.20
CA ALA A 123 -11.15 -1.82 7.58
C ALA A 123 -11.94 -2.74 6.65
N LYS A 124 -11.37 -2.94 5.47
CA LYS A 124 -11.86 -3.88 4.46
C LYS A 124 -10.67 -4.69 3.99
N ASN A 125 -10.87 -6.00 3.85
CA ASN A 125 -9.83 -6.93 3.42
C ASN A 125 -8.54 -6.80 4.24
N GLY A 126 -8.62 -6.66 5.57
CA GLY A 126 -7.44 -6.66 6.43
C GLY A 126 -6.88 -5.28 6.80
N ILE A 127 -7.23 -4.19 6.10
CA ILE A 127 -6.62 -2.87 6.36
C ILE A 127 -7.59 -1.71 6.15
N VAL A 128 -7.26 -0.54 6.71
CA VAL A 128 -7.80 0.78 6.31
C VAL A 128 -6.73 1.84 6.46
N ILE A 129 -6.74 2.85 5.60
CA ILE A 129 -5.97 4.08 5.76
C ILE A 129 -6.93 5.26 5.79
N VAL A 130 -6.87 6.06 6.86
CA VAL A 130 -7.74 7.22 7.07
C VAL A 130 -6.88 8.49 7.14
N ARG A 131 -7.15 9.42 6.23
CA ARG A 131 -6.51 10.74 6.18
C ARG A 131 -7.51 11.83 6.59
N GLY A 132 -7.12 12.77 7.45
CA GLY A 132 -7.99 13.89 7.82
C GLY A 132 -7.54 14.64 9.08
N GLU A 133 -8.31 15.63 9.52
CA GLU A 133 -7.96 16.46 10.68
C GLU A 133 -8.13 15.69 12.01
N ASN A 134 -9.14 14.82 12.04
CA ASN A 134 -9.51 14.02 13.19
C ASN A 134 -9.79 12.58 12.75
N PRO A 135 -8.79 11.86 12.21
CA PRO A 135 -9.04 10.57 11.59
C PRO A 135 -9.43 9.53 12.65
N VAL A 136 -10.51 8.79 12.37
CA VAL A 136 -10.98 7.67 13.18
C VAL A 136 -11.17 6.42 12.32
N ALA A 137 -10.84 5.26 12.87
CA ALA A 137 -10.96 3.99 12.17
C ALA A 137 -11.44 2.88 13.09
N LYS A 138 -12.05 1.86 12.49
CA LYS A 138 -12.34 0.59 13.16
C LYS A 138 -12.15 -0.58 12.21
N GLY A 139 -12.04 -1.79 12.74
CA GLY A 139 -11.91 -3.02 11.96
C GLY A 139 -12.26 -4.26 12.77
N ALA A 140 -12.20 -5.42 12.13
CA ALA A 140 -12.31 -6.73 12.75
C ALA A 140 -10.97 -7.17 13.35
N ILE A 141 -10.99 -8.23 14.16
CA ILE A 141 -9.77 -8.83 14.73
C ILE A 141 -8.75 -9.19 13.62
N GLY A 142 -7.49 -8.78 13.79
CA GLY A 142 -6.42 -8.99 12.81
C GLY A 142 -6.35 -7.96 11.68
N ASP A 143 -7.25 -6.97 11.65
CA ASP A 143 -7.13 -5.83 10.74
C ASP A 143 -6.06 -4.84 11.22
N VAL A 144 -5.52 -4.04 10.30
CA VAL A 144 -4.59 -2.95 10.60
C VAL A 144 -5.20 -1.60 10.22
N LEU A 145 -5.20 -0.68 11.18
CA LEU A 145 -5.73 0.67 11.07
C LEU A 145 -4.57 1.66 10.88
N GLY A 146 -4.50 2.31 9.73
CA GLY A 146 -3.55 3.37 9.42
C GLY A 146 -4.20 4.76 9.47
N PHE A 147 -3.49 5.73 10.03
CA PHE A 147 -3.97 7.09 10.24
C PHE A 147 -2.95 8.10 9.72
N ALA A 148 -3.42 9.09 8.95
CA ALA A 148 -2.64 10.25 8.52
C ALA A 148 -3.39 11.52 8.93
N LYS A 149 -2.90 12.19 9.98
CA LYS A 149 -3.52 13.43 10.46
C LYS A 149 -2.97 14.63 9.69
N GLU A 150 -3.87 15.43 9.15
CA GLU A 150 -3.50 16.63 8.39
C GLU A 150 -4.03 17.92 9.00
N VAL A 151 -3.39 19.03 8.67
CA VAL A 151 -3.88 20.37 8.99
C VAL A 151 -4.60 20.93 7.78
N ARG A 152 -5.91 21.20 7.92
CA ARG A 152 -6.84 21.58 6.84
C ARG A 152 -6.37 22.73 5.93
N SER A 153 -5.58 23.67 6.46
CA SER A 153 -5.09 24.83 5.72
C SER A 153 -3.88 24.55 4.83
N GLN A 154 -3.18 23.43 5.04
CA GLN A 154 -1.88 23.16 4.41
C GLN A 154 -1.81 21.81 3.70
N SER A 155 -2.82 20.93 3.83
CA SER A 155 -2.78 19.55 3.31
C SER A 155 -1.53 18.77 3.74
N GLU A 156 -0.80 19.28 4.74
CA GLU A 156 0.41 18.69 5.29
C GLU A 156 0.03 17.64 6.32
N ILE A 157 0.64 16.46 6.21
CA ILE A 157 0.48 15.40 7.20
C ILE A 157 1.44 15.66 8.34
N THR A 158 0.89 15.84 9.54
CA THR A 158 1.63 16.21 10.75
C THR A 158 1.89 15.04 11.69
N GLU A 159 1.07 13.99 11.59
CA GLU A 159 1.13 12.83 12.47
C GLU A 159 0.65 11.61 11.69
N ILE A 160 1.34 10.48 11.88
CA ILE A 160 0.90 9.18 11.39
C ILE A 160 0.78 8.21 12.57
N GLY A 161 -0.17 7.29 12.49
CA GLY A 161 -0.37 6.25 13.50
C GLY A 161 -0.81 4.95 12.87
N ILE A 162 -0.46 3.84 13.51
CA ILE A 162 -0.79 2.49 13.06
C ILE A 162 -1.20 1.67 14.28
N HIS A 163 -2.33 0.97 14.18
CA HIS A 163 -2.86 0.11 15.23
C HIS A 163 -3.32 -1.21 14.64
N ALA A 164 -2.85 -2.33 15.17
CA ALA A 164 -3.41 -3.64 14.86
C ALA A 164 -4.60 -3.89 15.78
N VAL A 165 -5.72 -4.38 15.24
CA VAL A 165 -6.87 -4.80 16.03
C VAL A 165 -6.56 -6.16 16.65
N ASP A 166 -6.09 -6.14 17.89
CA ASP A 166 -5.55 -7.31 18.61
C ASP A 166 -6.53 -7.95 19.60
N GLY A 167 -7.67 -7.30 19.84
CA GLY A 167 -8.67 -7.76 20.80
C GLY A 167 -8.29 -7.58 22.27
N LYS A 168 -7.19 -6.86 22.56
CA LYS A 168 -6.72 -6.58 23.92
C LYS A 168 -6.67 -5.08 24.17
N GLU A 169 -5.83 -4.37 23.44
CA GLU A 169 -5.71 -2.91 23.50
C GLU A 169 -6.65 -2.25 22.48
N ILE A 170 -6.70 -2.83 21.28
CA ILE A 170 -7.53 -2.37 20.18
C ILE A 170 -8.58 -3.45 19.90
N LEU A 171 -9.80 -3.19 20.38
CA LEU A 171 -10.93 -4.10 20.31
C LEU A 171 -11.57 -4.09 18.92
N PRO A 172 -12.09 -5.24 18.44
CA PRO A 172 -12.84 -5.29 17.19
C PRO A 172 -14.09 -4.41 17.25
N ASP A 173 -14.50 -3.93 16.07
CA ASP A 173 -15.71 -3.12 15.84
C ASP A 173 -15.81 -1.83 16.67
N THR A 174 -14.69 -1.39 17.25
CA THR A 174 -14.59 -0.19 18.09
C THR A 174 -13.84 0.91 17.35
N TRP A 175 -14.37 2.14 17.43
CA TRP A 175 -13.79 3.30 16.77
C TRP A 175 -12.62 3.88 17.58
N TYR A 176 -11.45 3.96 16.95
CA TYR A 176 -10.22 4.47 17.52
C TYR A 176 -9.75 5.72 16.78
N SER A 177 -9.20 6.67 17.53
CA SER A 177 -8.41 7.77 16.99
C SER A 177 -6.96 7.35 16.72
N ILE A 178 -6.19 8.19 16.05
CA ILE A 178 -4.76 8.00 15.77
C ILE A 178 -3.92 7.59 17.00
N ASN A 179 -4.31 8.03 18.19
CA ASN A 179 -3.62 7.73 19.46
C ASN A 179 -4.12 6.46 20.16
N GLY A 180 -4.91 5.61 19.49
CA GLY A 180 -5.48 4.39 20.08
C GLY A 180 -6.56 4.67 21.14
N LYS A 181 -7.09 5.91 21.21
CA LYS A 181 -8.19 6.26 22.13
C LYS A 181 -9.54 6.05 21.47
N ILE A 182 -10.47 5.42 22.18
CA ILE A 182 -11.85 5.24 21.73
C ILE A 182 -12.50 6.60 21.46
N ARG A 183 -13.13 6.75 20.30
CA ARG A 183 -13.82 7.98 19.89
C ARG A 183 -15.10 7.62 19.14
N LYS A 184 -16.22 8.29 19.42
CA LYS A 184 -17.43 8.09 18.61
C LYS A 184 -17.16 8.61 17.18
N ALA A 185 -17.61 7.85 16.19
CA ALA A 185 -17.75 8.37 14.83
C ALA A 185 -18.68 9.60 14.87
N GLY A 186 -18.29 10.65 14.16
CA GLY A 186 -19.05 11.89 14.01
C GLY A 186 -20.19 11.74 13.00
#